data_AF-A0A953SL38-F1
#
_entry.id   AF-A0A953SL38-F1
#
_cell.length_a   1.000
_cell.length_b   1.000
_cell.length_c   1.000
_cell.angle_alpha   90.00
_cell.angle_beta   90.00
_cell.angle_gamma   90.00
#
_symmetry.space_group_name_H-M   'P 1'
#
loop_
_entity.id
_entity.type
_entity.pdbx_description
1 polymer ?
#
loop_
_entity_poly.entity_id
_entity_poly.type
_entity_poly.pdbx_seq_one_letter_code
_entity_poly.pdbx_strand_id
1 'polypeptide(L)'
;MTEEPLNNDEHEAATLIGWLAGRDEACPVCGHNLRDTRGVLCAECGSPLSLSVTSSRLRPGPWLLAFGSFVLALGFDAVTTLLLMIPLVMMTRQQGTLPPLPFWAMLGMMVALAALTAGGVWVLLEKRSAWHRMTPAGQRWVAGGIFLGVGL
;
A
#
# COMPACT_ATOMS: atom_id res chain seq x y z
N MET A 1 37.47 16.59 -20.93
CA MET A 1 37.56 15.49 -19.95
C MET A 1 36.14 15.25 -19.50
N THR A 2 35.41 14.45 -20.27
CA THR A 2 34.02 14.09 -20.01
C THR A 2 34.03 12.90 -19.09
N GLU A 3 33.58 13.07 -17.86
CA GLU A 3 33.29 11.96 -16.95
C GLU A 3 32.12 11.18 -17.56
N GLU A 4 32.44 10.07 -18.23
CA GLU A 4 31.45 9.11 -18.67
C GLU A 4 30.80 8.52 -17.41
N PRO A 5 29.48 8.65 -17.21
CA PRO A 5 28.85 8.19 -15.98
C PRO A 5 29.06 6.68 -15.89
N LEU A 6 29.84 6.27 -14.89
CA LEU A 6 30.05 4.87 -14.54
C LEU A 6 28.68 4.18 -14.48
N ASN A 7 28.49 3.14 -15.30
CA ASN A 7 27.21 2.47 -15.43
C ASN A 7 26.76 1.97 -14.05
N ASN A 8 25.59 2.41 -13.58
CA ASN A 8 25.08 2.08 -12.24
C ASN A 8 25.07 0.55 -11.99
N ASP A 9 24.90 -0.24 -13.05
CA ASP A 9 24.94 -1.70 -13.05
C ASP A 9 26.29 -2.27 -12.58
N GLU A 10 27.42 -1.66 -12.97
CA GLU A 10 28.75 -2.14 -12.58
C GLU A 10 29.01 -1.90 -11.09
N HIS A 11 28.52 -0.77 -10.56
CA HIS A 11 28.66 -0.44 -9.15
C HIS A 11 27.80 -1.37 -8.27
N GLU A 12 26.58 -1.67 -8.71
CA GLU A 12 25.70 -2.65 -8.06
C GLU A 12 26.30 -4.05 -8.07
N ALA A 13 26.86 -4.50 -9.20
CA ALA A 13 27.55 -5.78 -9.31
C ALA A 13 28.75 -5.89 -8.36
N ALA A 14 29.61 -4.87 -8.34
CA ALA A 14 30.76 -4.84 -7.43
C ALA A 14 30.35 -4.86 -5.95
N THR A 15 29.26 -4.15 -5.60
CA THR A 15 28.71 -4.12 -4.24
C THR A 15 28.15 -5.49 -3.83
N LEU A 16 27.42 -6.16 -4.73
CA LEU A 16 26.90 -7.51 -4.50
C LEU A 16 28.03 -8.51 -4.27
N ILE A 17 29.03 -8.52 -5.15
CA ILE A 17 30.20 -9.42 -5.05
C ILE A 17 30.97 -9.16 -3.75
N GLY A 18 31.20 -7.89 -3.41
CA GLY A 18 31.86 -7.51 -2.16
C GLY A 18 31.07 -7.92 -0.91
N TRP A 19 29.74 -7.90 -0.97
CA TRP A 19 28.89 -8.35 0.14
C TRP A 19 28.89 -9.87 0.30
N LEU A 20 28.90 -10.63 -0.80
CA LEU A 20 28.97 -12.09 -0.81
C LEU A 20 30.36 -12.65 -0.47
N ALA A 21 31.42 -11.85 -0.61
CA ALA A 21 32.78 -12.26 -0.31
C ALA A 21 32.91 -12.73 1.15
N GLY A 22 33.17 -14.02 1.33
CA GLY A 22 33.30 -14.64 2.66
C GLY A 22 32.00 -14.82 3.45
N ARG A 23 30.82 -14.66 2.84
CA ARG A 23 29.51 -14.96 3.48
C ARG A 23 28.86 -16.19 2.85
N ASP A 24 28.36 -17.09 3.70
CA ASP A 24 27.57 -18.24 3.27
C ASP A 24 26.09 -17.83 3.18
N GLU A 25 25.61 -17.53 1.98
CA GLU A 25 24.23 -17.11 1.71
C GLU A 25 23.64 -18.04 0.63
N ALA A 26 22.49 -18.64 0.92
CA ALA A 26 21.86 -19.57 0.00
C ALA A 26 21.09 -18.83 -1.10
N CYS A 27 21.19 -19.31 -2.35
CA CYS A 27 20.39 -18.81 -3.46
C CYS A 27 18.89 -19.02 -3.16
N PRO A 28 18.03 -18.00 -3.31
CA PRO A 28 16.60 -18.12 -3.02
C PRO A 28 15.84 -19.04 -3.99
N VAL A 29 16.42 -19.34 -5.16
CA VAL A 29 15.81 -20.18 -6.19
C VAL A 29 16.21 -21.65 -6.03
N CYS A 30 17.51 -21.95 -5.96
CA CYS A 30 18.02 -23.33 -5.96
C CYS A 30 18.64 -23.79 -4.64
N GLY A 31 18.87 -22.88 -3.68
CA GLY A 31 19.50 -23.19 -2.38
C GLY A 31 21.02 -23.35 -2.42
N HIS A 32 21.67 -23.21 -3.58
CA HIS A 32 23.13 -23.28 -3.67
C HIS A 32 23.81 -22.14 -2.91
N ASN A 33 24.95 -22.41 -2.26
CA ASN A 33 25.70 -21.40 -1.53
C ASN A 33 26.36 -20.41 -2.51
N LEU A 34 26.05 -19.12 -2.36
CA LEU A 34 26.54 -18.04 -3.22
C LEU A 34 27.91 -17.50 -2.80
N ARG A 35 28.56 -18.11 -1.82
CA ARG A 35 29.89 -17.73 -1.36
C ARG A 35 30.88 -17.64 -2.52
N ASP A 36 31.59 -16.53 -2.58
CA ASP A 36 32.66 -16.25 -3.54
C ASP A 36 32.21 -16.26 -5.03
N THR A 37 30.91 -16.05 -5.28
CA THR A 37 30.37 -15.87 -6.64
C THR A 37 30.96 -14.60 -7.27
N ARG A 38 31.51 -14.72 -8.49
CA ARG A 38 32.18 -13.63 -9.22
C ARG A 38 31.28 -12.81 -10.14
N GLY A 39 29.99 -13.13 -10.19
CA GLY A 39 29.05 -12.52 -11.14
C GLY A 39 27.69 -12.26 -10.52
N VAL A 40 26.86 -11.54 -11.27
CA VAL A 40 25.47 -11.22 -10.92
C VAL A 40 24.49 -12.36 -11.23
N LEU A 41 24.98 -13.52 -11.68
CA LEU A 41 24.18 -14.70 -11.96
C LEU A 41 24.59 -15.84 -11.04
N CYS A 42 23.62 -16.61 -10.56
CA CYS A 42 23.92 -17.85 -9.86
C CYS A 42 24.60 -18.86 -10.80
N ALA A 43 25.71 -19.48 -10.37
CA ALA A 43 26.47 -20.43 -11.18
C ALA A 43 25.70 -21.72 -11.51
N GLU A 44 24.73 -22.11 -10.66
CA GLU A 44 23.95 -23.34 -10.85
C GLU A 44 22.69 -23.11 -11.69
N CYS A 45 21.85 -22.13 -11.33
CA CYS A 45 20.55 -21.93 -11.97
C CYS A 45 20.51 -20.78 -12.99
N GLY A 46 21.56 -19.97 -13.08
CA GLY A 46 21.61 -18.80 -13.95
C GLY A 46 20.67 -17.66 -13.55
N SER A 47 20.01 -17.73 -12.39
CA SER A 47 19.11 -16.66 -11.93
C SER A 47 19.91 -15.38 -11.66
N PRO A 48 19.42 -14.20 -12.11
CA PRO A 48 20.01 -12.93 -11.74
C PRO A 48 19.87 -12.68 -10.24
N LEU A 49 20.92 -12.12 -9.67
CA LEU A 49 21.05 -11.78 -8.26
C LEU A 49 21.13 -10.26 -8.14
N SER A 50 20.32 -9.70 -7.25
CA SER A 50 20.33 -8.28 -6.90
C SER A 50 20.41 -8.12 -5.39
N LEU A 51 21.28 -7.24 -4.90
CA LEU A 51 21.36 -6.95 -3.49
C LEU A 51 20.20 -6.01 -3.10
N SER A 52 19.26 -6.49 -2.29
CA SER A 52 18.20 -5.65 -1.73
C SER A 52 18.31 -5.60 -0.22
N VAL A 53 18.25 -4.40 0.36
CA VAL A 53 18.17 -4.24 1.81
C VAL A 53 16.72 -4.43 2.23
N THR A 54 16.40 -5.62 2.71
CA THR A 54 15.12 -5.88 3.38
C THR A 54 15.27 -5.68 4.88
N SER A 55 14.25 -5.12 5.52
CA SER A 55 14.19 -5.08 6.98
C SER A 55 13.13 -6.07 7.44
N SER A 56 13.51 -6.98 8.33
CA SER A 56 12.60 -7.94 8.98
C SER A 56 11.46 -7.27 9.75
N ARG A 57 11.55 -5.95 9.98
CA ARG A 57 10.49 -5.12 10.57
C ARG A 57 9.52 -4.53 9.56
N LEU A 58 9.76 -4.61 8.25
CA LEU A 58 8.74 -4.29 7.25
C LEU A 58 7.70 -5.40 7.22
N ARG A 59 6.73 -5.31 8.13
CA ARG A 59 5.50 -6.09 8.08
C ARG A 59 4.42 -5.22 7.44
N PRO A 60 4.15 -5.35 6.13
CA PRO A 60 3.12 -4.55 5.47
C PRO A 60 1.70 -4.89 5.97
N GLY A 61 1.52 -6.02 6.65
CA GLY A 61 0.22 -6.54 7.10
C GLY A 61 -0.68 -5.51 7.80
N PRO A 62 -0.28 -4.91 8.94
CA PRO A 62 -1.15 -3.95 9.65
C PRO A 62 -1.51 -2.71 8.83
N TRP A 63 -0.60 -2.24 7.99
CA TRP A 63 -0.87 -1.10 7.10
C TRP A 63 -1.86 -1.48 5.99
N LEU A 64 -1.71 -2.66 5.39
CA LEU A 64 -2.65 -3.20 4.40
C LEU A 64 -4.05 -3.43 4.99
N LEU A 65 -4.15 -3.87 6.24
CA LEU A 65 -5.43 -4.02 6.93
C LEU A 65 -6.14 -2.67 7.14
N ALA A 66 -5.41 -1.65 7.61
CA ALA A 66 -5.96 -0.31 7.79
C ALA A 66 -6.40 0.30 6.44
N PHE A 67 -5.53 0.19 5.42
CA PHE A 67 -5.84 0.64 4.07
C PHE A 67 -7.05 -0.08 3.47
N GLY A 68 -7.08 -1.42 3.57
CA GLY A 68 -8.18 -2.24 3.09
C GLY A 68 -9.52 -1.89 3.75
N SER A 69 -9.52 -1.57 5.04
CA SER A 69 -10.73 -1.17 5.77
C SER A 69 -11.33 0.13 5.22
N PHE A 70 -10.49 1.14 4.96
CA PHE A 70 -10.96 2.38 4.36
C PHE A 70 -11.43 2.20 2.90
N VAL A 71 -10.73 1.38 2.11
CA VAL A 71 -11.14 1.09 0.72
C VAL A 71 -12.49 0.39 0.69
N LEU A 72 -12.74 -0.56 1.60
CA LEU A 72 -14.02 -1.23 1.72
C LEU A 72 -15.14 -0.27 2.15
N ALA A 73 -14.88 0.58 3.14
CA ALA A 73 -15.84 1.59 3.58
C ALA A 73 -16.19 2.58 2.46
N LEU A 74 -15.19 3.09 1.75
CA LEU A 74 -15.38 4.00 0.63
C LEU A 74 -16.12 3.34 -0.55
N GLY A 75 -15.83 2.06 -0.81
CA GLY A 75 -16.56 1.27 -1.80
C GLY A 75 -18.03 1.08 -1.42
N PHE A 76 -18.31 0.80 -0.15
CA PHE A 76 -19.67 0.70 0.38
C PHE A 76 -20.42 2.03 0.25
N ASP A 77 -19.83 3.14 0.69
CA ASP A 77 -20.41 4.48 0.59
C ASP A 77 -20.71 4.87 -0.86
N ALA A 78 -19.83 4.53 -1.79
CA ALA A 78 -20.03 4.79 -3.22
C ALA A 78 -21.25 4.02 -3.77
N VAL A 79 -21.36 2.73 -3.44
CA VAL A 79 -22.47 1.88 -3.90
C VAL A 79 -23.79 2.32 -3.28
N THR A 80 -23.84 2.58 -1.97
CA THR A 80 -25.06 3.03 -1.29
C THR A 80 -25.52 4.39 -1.81
N THR A 81 -24.59 5.33 -2.00
CA THR A 81 -24.89 6.64 -2.59
C THR A 81 -25.46 6.48 -4.00
N LEU A 82 -24.86 5.62 -4.83
CA LEU A 82 -25.35 5.35 -6.19
C LEU A 82 -26.76 4.75 -6.17
N LEU A 83 -27.00 3.75 -5.31
CA LEU A 83 -28.30 3.10 -5.16
C LEU A 83 -29.40 4.07 -4.68
N LEU A 84 -29.06 5.06 -3.85
CA LEU A 84 -29.99 6.09 -3.39
C LEU A 84 -30.21 7.20 -4.42
N MET A 85 -29.18 7.52 -5.21
CA MET A 85 -29.26 8.54 -6.27
C MET A 85 -30.16 8.12 -7.43
N ILE A 86 -30.17 6.83 -7.81
CA ILE A 86 -31.02 6.33 -8.92
C ILE A 86 -32.51 6.64 -8.70
N PRO A 87 -33.18 6.18 -7.63
CA PRO A 87 -34.59 6.44 -7.40
C PRO A 87 -34.87 7.93 -7.17
N LEU A 88 -33.93 8.68 -6.59
CA LEU A 88 -34.04 10.13 -6.43
C LEU A 88 -34.15 10.84 -7.79
N VAL A 89 -33.27 10.49 -8.72
CA VAL A 89 -33.27 11.04 -10.08
C VAL A 89 -34.52 10.61 -10.84
N MET A 90 -34.97 9.37 -10.68
CA MET A 90 -36.21 8.88 -11.30
C MET A 90 -37.45 9.61 -10.76
N MET A 91 -37.57 9.78 -9.44
CA MET A 91 -38.69 10.46 -8.79
C MET A 91 -38.78 11.93 -9.21
N THR A 92 -37.64 12.64 -9.19
CA THR A 92 -37.58 14.05 -9.61
C THR A 92 -37.94 14.22 -11.08
N ARG A 93 -37.52 13.30 -11.95
CA ARG A 93 -37.91 13.30 -13.36
C ARG A 93 -39.39 13.02 -13.60
N GLN A 94 -40.01 12.13 -12.81
CA GLN A 94 -41.42 11.75 -13.02
C GLN A 94 -42.41 12.77 -12.43
N GLN A 95 -42.11 13.33 -11.26
CA GLN A 95 -43.06 14.16 -10.53
C GLN A 95 -42.82 15.67 -10.72
N GLY A 96 -41.63 16.07 -11.19
CA GLY A 96 -41.24 17.49 -11.28
C GLY A 96 -41.16 18.20 -9.92
N THR A 97 -41.30 17.44 -8.83
CA THR A 97 -41.21 17.94 -7.46
C THR A 97 -39.80 17.77 -6.94
N LEU A 98 -39.36 18.74 -6.14
CA LEU A 98 -38.09 18.65 -5.44
C LEU A 98 -38.17 17.60 -4.32
N PRO A 99 -37.08 16.88 -4.03
CA PRO A 99 -37.03 15.94 -2.92
C PRO A 99 -37.29 16.64 -1.59
N PRO A 100 -37.91 15.95 -0.61
CA PRO A 100 -38.10 16.51 0.71
C PRO A 100 -36.75 16.77 1.40
N LEU A 101 -36.67 17.80 2.25
CA LEU A 101 -35.45 18.21 2.98
C LEU A 101 -34.67 17.06 3.67
N PRO A 102 -35.32 16.07 4.31
CA PRO A 102 -34.61 14.94 4.92
C PRO A 102 -33.74 14.15 3.93
N PHE A 103 -34.12 14.09 2.65
CA PHE A 103 -33.36 13.36 1.64
C PHE A 103 -32.02 14.04 1.33
N TRP A 104 -32.03 15.38 1.23
CA TRP A 104 -30.82 16.17 1.04
C TRP A 104 -29.90 16.09 2.25
N ALA A 105 -30.47 16.10 3.47
CA ALA A 105 -29.70 15.92 4.69
C ALA A 105 -29.01 14.54 4.73
N MET A 106 -29.73 13.48 4.37
CA MET A 106 -29.18 12.12 4.26
C MET A 106 -28.06 12.04 3.22
N LEU A 107 -28.27 12.58 2.02
CA LEU A 107 -27.26 12.60 0.96
C LEU A 107 -26.02 13.39 1.39
N GLY A 108 -26.20 14.56 2.00
CA GLY A 108 -25.11 15.37 2.54
C GLY A 108 -24.29 14.64 3.60
N MET A 109 -24.96 13.89 4.49
CA MET A 109 -24.29 13.07 5.50
C MET A 109 -23.46 11.95 4.86
N MET A 110 -24.00 11.24 3.86
CA MET A 110 -23.27 10.19 3.13
C MET A 110 -22.04 10.76 2.40
N VAL A 111 -22.18 11.90 1.73
CA VAL A 111 -21.05 12.57 1.06
C VAL A 111 -19.99 13.02 2.07
N ALA A 112 -20.39 13.52 3.24
CA ALA A 112 -19.46 13.91 4.30
C ALA A 112 -18.69 12.71 4.85
N LEU A 113 -19.35 11.56 5.07
CA LEU A 113 -18.71 10.31 5.48
C LEU A 113 -17.74 9.81 4.41
N ALA A 114 -18.14 9.80 3.13
CA ALA A 114 -17.28 9.43 2.01
C ALA A 114 -16.04 10.35 1.89
N ALA A 115 -16.20 11.65 2.14
CA ALA A 115 -15.08 12.59 2.16
C ALA A 115 -14.14 12.33 3.34
N LEU A 116 -14.68 11.97 4.51
CA LEU A 116 -13.90 11.64 5.70
C LEU A 116 -13.10 10.34 5.50
N THR A 117 -13.70 9.31 4.92
CA THR A 117 -13.00 8.05 4.61
C THR A 117 -11.92 8.26 3.55
N ALA A 118 -12.21 9.03 2.49
CA ALA A 118 -11.23 9.41 1.47
C ALA A 118 -10.06 10.22 2.06
N GLY A 119 -10.35 11.16 2.95
CA GLY A 119 -9.34 11.90 3.70
C GLY A 119 -8.48 10.98 4.58
N GLY A 120 -9.08 9.97 5.21
CA GLY A 120 -8.37 8.92 5.95
C GLY A 120 -7.39 8.14 5.07
N VAL A 121 -7.82 7.71 3.88
CA VAL A 121 -6.95 7.06 2.89
C VAL A 121 -5.80 7.97 2.48
N TRP A 122 -6.11 9.23 2.15
CA TRP A 122 -5.11 10.21 1.74
C TRP A 122 -4.02 10.40 2.81
N VAL A 123 -4.43 10.64 4.06
CA VAL A 123 -3.50 10.80 5.19
C VAL A 123 -2.67 9.54 5.40
N LEU A 124 -3.25 8.35 5.24
CA LEU A 124 -2.55 7.07 5.41
C LEU A 124 -1.52 6.82 4.30
N LEU A 125 -1.79 7.30 3.08
CA LEU A 125 -0.84 7.28 1.96
C LEU A 125 0.29 8.30 2.17
N GLU A 126 -0.03 9.53 2.53
CA GLU A 126 0.95 10.61 2.75
C GLU A 126 1.89 10.28 3.92
N LYS A 127 1.34 9.69 5.00
CA LYS A 127 2.11 9.28 6.19
C LYS A 127 2.63 7.86 6.14
N ARG A 128 2.66 7.21 4.96
CA ARG A 128 3.21 5.86 4.79
C ARG A 128 4.64 5.74 5.34
N SER A 129 5.50 6.73 5.05
CA SER A 129 6.89 6.73 5.52
C SER A 129 7.00 6.82 7.04
N ALA A 130 6.15 7.63 7.69
CA ALA A 130 6.08 7.75 9.14
C ALA A 130 5.56 6.46 9.79
N TRP A 131 4.59 5.79 9.17
CA TRP A 131 4.06 4.51 9.64
C TRP A 131 5.15 3.44 9.71
N HIS A 132 6.01 3.34 8.69
CA HIS A 132 7.12 2.39 8.67
C HIS A 132 8.17 2.64 9.76
N ARG A 133 8.23 3.85 10.33
CA ARG A 133 9.11 4.18 11.46
C ARG A 133 8.51 3.83 12.83
N MET A 134 7.21 3.57 12.92
CA MET A 134 6.55 3.25 14.19
C MET A 134 6.89 1.85 14.69
N THR A 135 6.84 1.67 16.02
CA THR A 135 7.02 0.34 16.63
C THR A 135 5.88 -0.60 16.23
N PRO A 136 6.12 -1.92 16.12
CA PRO A 136 5.09 -2.88 15.72
C PRO A 136 3.86 -2.89 16.64
N ALA A 137 4.05 -2.60 17.92
CA ALA A 137 2.94 -2.47 18.88
C ALA A 137 2.06 -1.25 18.57
N GLY A 138 2.67 -0.10 18.28
CA GLY A 138 1.95 1.11 17.91
C GLY A 138 1.15 0.94 16.60
N GLN A 139 1.75 0.30 15.60
CA GLN A 139 1.06 0.02 14.33
C GLN A 139 -0.21 -0.82 14.51
N ARG A 140 -0.15 -1.84 15.38
CA ARG A 140 -1.31 -2.71 15.67
C ARG A 140 -2.42 -1.96 16.42
N TRP A 141 -2.05 -1.11 17.37
CA TRP A 141 -3.02 -0.28 18.09
C TRP A 141 -3.74 0.71 17.17
N VAL A 142 -3.00 1.41 16.31
CA VAL A 142 -3.60 2.36 15.36
C VAL A 142 -4.45 1.63 14.32
N ALA A 143 -3.95 0.54 13.74
CA ALA A 143 -4.73 -0.26 12.78
C ALA A 143 -5.99 -0.86 13.42
N GLY A 144 -5.90 -1.35 14.66
CA GLY A 144 -7.05 -1.84 15.42
C GLY A 144 -8.06 -0.74 15.74
N GLY A 145 -7.60 0.45 16.10
CA GLY A 145 -8.47 1.62 16.33
C GLY A 145 -9.21 2.07 15.07
N ILE A 146 -8.52 2.08 13.92
CA ILE A 146 -9.15 2.37 12.62
C ILE A 146 -10.17 1.28 12.27
N PHE A 147 -9.79 0.00 12.41
CA PHE A 147 -10.68 -1.12 12.08
C PHE A 147 -11.95 -1.09 12.94
N LEU A 148 -11.82 -0.85 14.25
CA LEU A 148 -12.96 -0.73 15.14
C LEU A 148 -13.77 0.54 14.89
N GLY A 149 -13.15 1.66 14.56
CA GLY A 149 -13.86 2.92 14.33
C GLY A 149 -14.60 3.00 12.99
N VAL A 150 -14.10 2.29 11.97
CA VAL A 150 -14.72 2.26 10.62
C VAL A 150 -15.62 1.04 10.45
N GLY A 151 -15.30 -0.08 11.10
CA GLY A 151 -16.03 -1.34 10.96
C GLY A 151 -17.17 -1.56 11.95
N LEU A 152 -17.32 -0.71 12.97
CA LEU A 152 -18.36 -0.78 14.00
C LEU A 152 -19.35 0.39 13.83
#